data_AF-A0AA40FTI0-F1
#
_entry.id   AF-A0AA40FTI0-F1
#
_cell.length_a   1.000
_cell.length_b   1.000
_cell.length_c   1.000
_cell.angle_alpha   90.00
_cell.angle_beta   90.00
_cell.angle_gamma   90.00
#
_symmetry.space_group_name_H-M   'P 1'
#
loop_
_entity.id
_entity.type
_entity.pdbx_description
1 polymer ?
#
loop_
_entity_poly.entity_id
_entity_poly.type
_entity_poly.pdbx_seq_one_letter_code
_entity_poly.pdbx_strand_id
1 'polypeptide(L)'
;MTEEKVSTEDMWTPYKELQSLVERYITSSPSTHDLQYHEFTEALRNHKQNFLTLLKNPPPNVNSREEITKGATDGITLPGLGHQLLSKELVDETLIISDMYELNEFMALDLLCTAQLQMPHHPGLPRGLTAILLYYDGKKALTSTLRMLIQARMGHSWNIDAPIALLRHITEYTNKLQEDGLLDRILSLLEKMDPVKEQELLEKNRALGGSKHRYMVMKLYNDTRQDLADILYLWSAQSSLPNSILFRLLTLLQTKQIEPEAYENGVDKVTLAIIMSVLNAINFSSLHSHENGEELINSMPLIAERGAHYELYQKLISMNINWECARLHGLIQFAFAVALTTIKGTAGVQVLPNIATEDERLMEAALTNKCFHFMAEILFKNKTIYYEEFYLRYFHSLISDFILLMPLKVKDLRSRVDESMRLIQAYQQEGIEPPLNLDNHFEYLMLTVAKLYKEDPLKLELVMHYWCHDSTHTSASTYINRLPSRQVALFKFVRLAGEILPAGLFVPYLKMIASLASSPQAARQAFNFLKPNGK
;
A
#
# COMPACT_ATOMS: atom_id res chain seq x y z
N MET A 1 3.46 -23.90 -41.81
CA MET A 1 4.56 -22.91 -41.78
C MET A 1 4.53 -22.26 -40.43
N THR A 2 5.33 -22.77 -39.52
CA THR A 2 5.57 -22.21 -38.20
C THR A 2 6.40 -20.95 -38.39
N GLU A 3 5.81 -19.77 -38.13
CA GLU A 3 6.58 -18.55 -37.91
C GLU A 3 7.51 -18.84 -36.73
N GLU A 4 8.80 -18.96 -36.98
CA GLU A 4 9.81 -18.86 -35.93
C GLU A 4 9.62 -17.47 -35.30
N LYS A 5 9.09 -17.44 -34.08
CA LYS A 5 9.10 -16.23 -33.25
C LYS A 5 10.56 -15.81 -33.11
N VAL A 6 10.97 -14.82 -33.87
CA VAL A 6 12.23 -14.10 -33.64
C VAL A 6 12.09 -13.47 -32.26
N SER A 7 12.76 -14.03 -31.24
CA SER A 7 12.78 -13.42 -29.92
C SER A 7 13.60 -12.13 -30.02
N THR A 8 12.91 -10.99 -30.16
CA THR A 8 13.55 -9.68 -30.09
C THR A 8 14.01 -9.45 -28.66
N GLU A 9 15.33 -9.43 -28.42
CA GLU A 9 15.96 -9.14 -27.12
C GLU A 9 15.90 -7.64 -26.77
N ASP A 10 14.78 -6.97 -27.04
CA ASP A 10 14.61 -5.55 -26.75
C ASP A 10 14.08 -5.29 -25.31
N MET A 11 14.04 -4.02 -24.91
CA MET A 11 13.64 -3.58 -23.55
C MET A 11 12.11 -3.43 -23.35
N TRP A 12 11.27 -3.82 -24.32
CA TRP A 12 9.83 -3.60 -24.29
C TRP A 12 9.02 -4.85 -24.62
N THR A 13 9.23 -5.44 -25.80
CA THR A 13 8.46 -6.56 -26.35
C THR A 13 8.45 -7.76 -25.39
N PRO A 14 9.60 -8.26 -24.88
CA PRO A 14 9.61 -9.39 -23.97
C PRO A 14 8.84 -9.13 -22.66
N TYR A 15 8.85 -7.89 -22.17
CA TYR A 15 8.16 -7.52 -20.94
C TYR A 15 6.64 -7.40 -21.14
N LYS A 16 6.19 -6.92 -22.30
CA LYS A 16 4.76 -6.88 -22.65
C LYS A 16 4.19 -8.28 -22.88
N GLU A 17 4.95 -9.14 -23.54
CA GLU A 17 4.57 -10.55 -23.74
C GLU A 17 4.45 -11.27 -22.38
N LEU A 18 5.45 -11.11 -21.50
CA LEU A 18 5.40 -11.67 -20.14
C LEU A 18 4.22 -11.15 -19.33
N GLN A 19 3.97 -9.82 -19.36
CA GLN A 19 2.84 -9.21 -18.66
C GLN A 19 1.51 -9.82 -19.11
N SER A 20 1.30 -9.89 -20.43
CA SER A 20 0.08 -10.44 -21.03
C SER A 20 -0.09 -11.92 -20.70
N LEU A 21 1.02 -12.68 -20.70
CA LEU A 21 1.03 -14.08 -20.32
C LEU A 21 0.57 -14.24 -18.87
N VAL A 22 1.24 -13.57 -17.92
CA VAL A 22 0.94 -13.67 -16.49
C VAL A 22 -0.49 -13.22 -16.17
N GLU A 23 -0.94 -12.11 -16.76
CA GLU A 23 -2.32 -11.63 -16.60
C GLU A 23 -3.33 -12.69 -17.05
N ARG A 24 -3.12 -13.31 -18.21
CA ARG A 24 -3.98 -14.38 -18.73
C ARG A 24 -4.06 -15.56 -17.77
N TYR A 25 -2.95 -16.02 -17.21
CA TYR A 25 -2.93 -17.17 -16.29
C TYR A 25 -3.58 -16.88 -14.93
N ILE A 26 -3.46 -15.66 -14.42
CA ILE A 26 -4.02 -15.28 -13.12
C ILE A 26 -5.52 -14.98 -13.22
N THR A 27 -5.98 -14.41 -14.34
CA THR A 27 -7.38 -13.98 -14.50
C THR A 27 -8.28 -15.00 -15.19
N SER A 28 -7.71 -15.86 -16.04
CA SER A 28 -8.48 -16.86 -16.79
C SER A 28 -8.23 -18.22 -16.15
N SER A 29 -9.23 -18.82 -15.50
CA SER A 29 -9.15 -20.20 -14.99
C SER A 29 -8.82 -21.15 -16.15
N PRO A 30 -7.58 -21.66 -16.29
CA PRO A 30 -7.24 -22.49 -17.44
C PRO A 30 -8.02 -23.81 -17.35
N SER A 31 -8.67 -24.22 -18.43
CA SER A 31 -9.29 -25.53 -18.53
C SER A 31 -8.25 -26.64 -18.36
N THR A 32 -8.65 -27.76 -17.77
CA THR A 32 -7.88 -28.90 -17.24
C THR A 32 -6.97 -29.70 -18.19
N HIS A 33 -6.46 -29.14 -19.29
CA HIS A 33 -5.48 -29.80 -20.18
C HIS A 33 -4.16 -29.02 -20.24
N ASP A 34 -3.18 -29.55 -19.51
CA ASP A 34 -2.05 -28.89 -18.84
C ASP A 34 -0.80 -28.64 -19.73
N LEU A 35 -0.99 -28.22 -20.99
CA LEU A 35 0.13 -27.77 -21.86
C LEU A 35 0.59 -26.34 -21.55
N GLN A 36 -0.25 -25.59 -20.83
CA GLN A 36 -0.10 -24.16 -20.56
C GLN A 36 0.83 -23.88 -19.35
N TYR A 37 0.95 -24.80 -18.40
CA TYR A 37 1.80 -24.62 -17.22
C TYR A 37 3.32 -24.59 -17.55
N HIS A 38 3.75 -25.34 -18.59
CA HIS A 38 5.14 -25.34 -19.02
C HIS A 38 5.55 -23.99 -19.63
N GLU A 39 4.70 -23.40 -20.48
CA GLU A 39 4.93 -22.08 -21.09
C GLU A 39 5.09 -21.00 -20.01
N PHE A 40 4.22 -20.99 -19.00
CA PHE A 40 4.30 -20.06 -17.87
C PHE A 40 5.61 -20.21 -17.09
N THR A 41 5.97 -21.46 -16.74
CA THR A 41 7.17 -21.75 -15.96
C THR A 41 8.45 -21.37 -16.72
N GLU A 42 8.48 -21.67 -18.02
CA GLU A 42 9.61 -21.35 -18.89
C GLU A 42 9.77 -19.85 -19.06
N ALA A 43 8.67 -19.11 -19.27
CA ALA A 43 8.70 -17.66 -19.35
C ALA A 43 9.23 -17.03 -18.05
N LEU A 44 8.74 -17.45 -16.87
CA LEU A 44 9.26 -16.96 -15.60
C LEU A 44 10.75 -17.28 -15.39
N ARG A 45 11.20 -18.46 -15.86
CA ARG A 45 12.62 -18.83 -15.81
C ARG A 45 13.46 -17.91 -16.70
N ASN A 46 13.03 -17.67 -17.93
CA ASN A 46 13.75 -16.85 -18.90
C ASN A 46 13.83 -15.38 -18.43
N HIS A 47 12.80 -14.90 -17.74
CA HIS A 47 12.77 -13.54 -17.19
C HIS A 47 13.30 -13.41 -15.75
N LYS A 48 13.79 -14.50 -15.12
CA LYS A 48 14.26 -14.46 -13.72
C LYS A 48 15.32 -13.38 -13.52
N GLN A 49 16.29 -13.28 -14.44
CA GLN A 49 17.37 -12.30 -14.32
C GLN A 49 16.85 -10.86 -14.34
N ASN A 50 15.79 -10.56 -15.12
CA ASN A 50 15.19 -9.23 -15.17
C ASN A 50 14.60 -8.81 -13.81
N PHE A 51 14.02 -9.75 -13.04
CA PHE A 51 13.58 -9.47 -11.67
C PHE A 51 14.74 -9.39 -10.68
N LEU A 52 15.81 -10.17 -10.88
CA LEU A 52 17.04 -10.10 -10.09
C LEU A 52 17.84 -8.79 -10.31
N THR A 53 17.68 -8.14 -11.46
CA THR A 53 18.26 -6.83 -11.74
C THR A 53 17.18 -5.78 -11.96
N LEU A 54 16.07 -5.88 -11.23
CA LEU A 54 14.86 -5.05 -11.39
C LEU A 54 15.18 -3.58 -11.74
N LEU A 55 14.69 -3.15 -12.90
CA LEU A 55 14.82 -1.79 -13.47
C LEU A 55 16.26 -1.30 -13.77
N LYS A 56 17.29 -2.12 -13.54
CA LYS A 56 18.66 -1.78 -13.94
C LYS A 56 18.83 -1.95 -15.45
N ASN A 57 19.49 -0.97 -16.06
CA ASN A 57 19.87 -1.05 -17.46
C ASN A 57 21.09 -1.97 -17.63
N PRO A 58 21.15 -2.77 -18.71
CA PRO A 58 22.41 -3.35 -19.16
C PRO A 58 23.44 -2.24 -19.42
N PRO A 59 24.66 -2.33 -18.87
CA PRO A 59 25.62 -1.23 -18.92
C PRO A 59 26.21 -1.01 -20.32
N PRO A 60 26.72 0.19 -20.62
CA PRO A 60 27.42 0.50 -21.87
C PRO A 60 28.65 -0.39 -22.08
N ASN A 61 28.99 -0.66 -23.34
CA ASN A 61 30.15 -1.46 -23.70
C ASN A 61 30.97 -0.76 -24.79
N VAL A 62 32.26 -0.54 -24.52
CA VAL A 62 33.18 0.16 -25.45
C VAL A 62 33.21 -0.52 -26.82
N ASN A 63 33.22 -1.85 -26.87
CA ASN A 63 33.23 -2.60 -28.12
C ASN A 63 31.92 -2.41 -28.90
N SER A 64 30.78 -2.48 -28.19
CA SER A 64 29.46 -2.23 -28.78
C SER A 64 29.36 -0.79 -29.31
N ARG A 65 29.90 0.17 -28.57
CA ARG A 65 29.92 1.58 -28.99
C ARG A 65 30.75 1.80 -30.24
N GLU A 66 31.94 1.20 -30.33
CA GLU A 66 32.78 1.27 -31.52
C GLU A 66 32.09 0.67 -32.73
N GLU A 67 31.44 -0.48 -32.57
CA GLU A 67 30.72 -1.16 -33.64
C GLU A 67 29.52 -0.33 -34.13
N ILE A 68 28.70 0.20 -33.23
CA ILE A 68 27.57 1.07 -33.58
C ILE A 68 28.06 2.36 -34.26
N THR A 69 29.16 2.95 -33.79
CA THR A 69 29.73 4.17 -34.40
C THR A 69 30.16 3.92 -35.84
N LYS A 70 30.73 2.75 -36.13
CA LYS A 70 31.11 2.32 -37.48
C LYS A 70 29.93 1.79 -38.29
N GLY A 71 28.76 1.59 -37.69
CA GLY A 71 27.60 1.01 -38.35
C GLY A 71 27.10 1.80 -39.56
N ALA A 72 27.37 3.10 -39.63
CA ALA A 72 27.03 3.94 -40.79
C ALA A 72 28.04 3.81 -41.95
N THR A 73 29.28 3.34 -41.71
CA THR A 73 30.31 3.19 -42.75
C THR A 73 30.58 1.75 -43.10
N ASP A 74 30.79 0.91 -42.09
CA ASP A 74 31.28 -0.47 -42.22
C ASP A 74 30.15 -1.49 -42.09
N GLY A 75 28.97 -1.05 -41.62
CA GLY A 75 27.84 -1.91 -41.27
C GLY A 75 28.04 -2.68 -39.96
N ILE A 76 26.96 -3.17 -39.39
CA ILE A 76 26.96 -4.02 -38.18
C ILE A 76 26.37 -5.40 -38.49
N THR A 77 26.72 -6.40 -37.70
CA THR A 77 26.13 -7.74 -37.84
C THR A 77 25.09 -7.97 -36.75
N LEU A 78 23.82 -7.97 -37.13
CA LEU A 78 22.72 -8.20 -36.20
C LEU A 78 22.32 -9.69 -36.15
N PRO A 79 22.06 -10.26 -34.96
CA PRO A 79 21.56 -11.63 -34.82
C PRO A 79 20.27 -11.83 -35.63
N GLY A 80 20.22 -12.85 -36.49
CA GLY A 80 19.06 -13.18 -37.31
C GLY A 80 18.83 -12.29 -38.55
N LEU A 81 19.38 -11.08 -38.58
CA LEU A 81 19.22 -10.11 -39.68
C LEU A 81 20.48 -9.97 -40.57
N GLY A 82 21.62 -10.49 -40.13
CA GLY A 82 22.87 -10.46 -40.87
C GLY A 82 23.53 -9.08 -40.89
N HIS A 83 24.39 -8.84 -41.88
CA HIS A 83 25.14 -7.60 -42.00
C HIS A 83 24.26 -6.46 -42.56
N GLN A 84 24.10 -5.36 -41.82
CA GLN A 84 23.27 -4.22 -42.19
C GLN A 84 23.98 -2.90 -42.00
N LEU A 85 23.75 -1.96 -42.93
CA LEU A 85 24.25 -0.59 -42.84
C LEU A 85 23.22 0.29 -42.14
N LEU A 86 23.61 0.97 -41.06
CA LEU A 86 22.73 1.85 -40.30
C LEU A 86 22.72 3.25 -40.91
N SER A 87 21.59 3.97 -40.79
CA SER A 87 21.57 5.39 -41.13
C SER A 87 22.33 6.19 -40.06
N LYS A 88 22.96 7.30 -40.47
CA LYS A 88 23.66 8.19 -39.54
C LYS A 88 22.74 8.70 -38.43
N GLU A 89 21.49 9.03 -38.78
CA GLU A 89 20.48 9.46 -37.80
C GLU A 89 20.18 8.38 -36.75
N LEU A 90 20.10 7.10 -37.16
CA LEU A 90 19.84 6.00 -36.23
C LEU A 90 21.05 5.75 -35.30
N VAL A 91 22.27 5.87 -35.81
CA VAL A 91 23.50 5.81 -35.00
C VAL A 91 23.52 6.95 -33.97
N ASP A 92 23.26 8.18 -34.41
CA ASP A 92 23.25 9.36 -33.53
C ASP A 92 22.18 9.23 -32.43
N GLU A 93 20.96 8.80 -32.78
CA GLU A 93 19.88 8.55 -31.81
C GLU A 93 20.23 7.43 -30.82
N THR A 94 20.88 6.37 -31.30
CA THR A 94 21.31 5.24 -30.46
C THR A 94 22.29 5.71 -29.39
N LEU A 95 23.28 6.51 -29.79
CA LEU A 95 24.29 7.05 -28.87
C LEU A 95 23.68 8.03 -27.86
N ILE A 96 22.71 8.86 -28.28
CA ILE A 96 21.98 9.77 -27.38
C ILE A 96 21.23 8.98 -26.29
N ILE A 97 20.49 7.93 -26.67
CA ILE A 97 19.73 7.12 -25.71
C ILE A 97 20.67 6.34 -24.79
N SER A 98 21.75 5.76 -25.34
CA SER A 98 22.80 5.09 -24.57
C SER A 98 23.39 6.02 -23.51
N ASP A 99 23.79 7.23 -23.88
CA ASP A 99 24.41 8.20 -22.99
C ASP A 99 23.44 8.73 -21.93
N MET A 100 22.17 8.95 -22.30
CA MET A 100 21.16 9.48 -21.38
C MET A 100 20.83 8.48 -20.25
N TYR A 101 20.76 7.19 -20.56
CA TYR A 101 20.34 6.15 -19.61
C TYR A 101 21.47 5.26 -19.10
N GLU A 102 22.71 5.50 -19.52
CA GLU A 102 23.82 4.57 -19.32
C GLU A 102 23.41 3.15 -19.75
N LEU A 103 22.87 3.05 -20.96
CA LEU A 103 22.30 1.83 -21.54
C LEU A 103 23.24 1.27 -22.61
N ASN A 104 23.38 -0.06 -22.66
CA ASN A 104 24.10 -0.73 -23.74
C ASN A 104 23.64 -0.26 -25.14
N GLU A 105 24.60 0.01 -26.03
CA GLU A 105 24.33 0.56 -27.34
C GLU A 105 23.46 -0.34 -28.23
N PHE A 106 23.58 -1.67 -28.15
CA PHE A 106 22.71 -2.57 -28.89
C PHE A 106 21.29 -2.58 -28.34
N MET A 107 21.13 -2.50 -27.02
CA MET A 107 19.80 -2.40 -26.39
C MET A 107 19.11 -1.07 -26.75
N ALA A 108 19.88 0.02 -26.86
CA ALA A 108 19.38 1.30 -27.34
C ALA A 108 18.97 1.25 -28.82
N LEU A 109 19.76 0.58 -29.66
CA LEU A 109 19.45 0.36 -31.07
C LEU A 109 18.18 -0.49 -31.24
N ASP A 110 18.09 -1.62 -30.54
CA ASP A 110 16.93 -2.52 -30.61
C ASP A 110 15.66 -1.80 -30.15
N LEU A 111 15.74 -1.00 -29.08
CA LEU A 111 14.62 -0.16 -28.64
C LEU A 111 14.19 0.84 -29.73
N LEU A 112 15.12 1.46 -30.46
CA LEU A 112 14.82 2.37 -31.57
C LEU A 112 14.22 1.64 -32.78
N CYS A 113 14.70 0.43 -33.09
CA CYS A 113 14.13 -0.44 -34.11
C CYS A 113 12.69 -0.82 -33.76
N THR A 114 12.43 -1.22 -32.51
CA THR A 114 11.09 -1.51 -32.01
C THR A 114 10.21 -0.26 -32.02
N ALA A 115 10.76 0.90 -31.65
CA ALA A 115 10.05 2.18 -31.76
C ALA A 115 9.66 2.50 -33.19
N GLN A 116 10.53 2.27 -34.18
CA GLN A 116 10.25 2.45 -35.60
C GLN A 116 9.07 1.59 -36.06
N LEU A 117 8.97 0.34 -35.57
CA LEU A 117 7.86 -0.56 -35.84
C LEU A 117 6.56 -0.12 -35.15
N GLN A 118 6.66 0.51 -33.97
CA GLN A 118 5.50 0.97 -33.18
C GLN A 118 5.01 2.37 -33.54
N MET A 119 5.75 3.16 -34.33
CA MET A 119 5.34 4.50 -34.78
C MET A 119 3.91 4.60 -35.36
N PRO A 120 3.40 3.61 -36.12
CA PRO A 120 2.01 3.65 -36.61
C PRO A 120 0.95 3.72 -35.50
N HIS A 121 1.24 3.17 -34.31
CA HIS A 121 0.36 3.22 -33.14
C HIS A 121 0.49 4.52 -32.33
N HIS A 122 1.50 5.34 -32.65
CA HIS A 122 1.83 6.60 -31.96
C HIS A 122 1.90 7.77 -32.95
N PRO A 123 0.77 8.13 -33.60
CA PRO A 123 0.77 9.14 -34.64
C PRO A 123 1.25 10.50 -34.11
N GLY A 124 2.16 11.12 -34.85
CA GLY A 124 2.75 12.42 -34.52
C GLY A 124 3.95 12.38 -33.58
N LEU A 125 4.42 11.19 -33.16
CA LEU A 125 5.67 11.05 -32.42
C LEU A 125 6.81 10.58 -33.35
N PRO A 126 7.97 11.25 -33.34
CA PRO A 126 9.17 10.76 -34.02
C PRO A 126 9.73 9.51 -33.30
N ARG A 127 10.55 8.73 -34.02
CA ARG A 127 11.17 7.48 -33.54
C ARG A 127 11.76 7.61 -32.13
N GLY A 128 12.61 8.61 -31.90
CA GLY A 128 13.23 8.83 -30.58
C GLY A 128 12.22 9.02 -29.45
N LEU A 129 11.18 9.85 -29.63
CA LEU A 129 10.17 10.06 -28.58
C LEU A 129 9.28 8.82 -28.35
N THR A 130 9.04 8.04 -29.40
CA THR A 130 8.39 6.73 -29.29
C THR A 130 9.27 5.77 -28.49
N ALA A 131 10.58 5.73 -28.72
CA ALA A 131 11.51 4.91 -27.95
C ALA A 131 11.51 5.23 -26.45
N ILE A 132 11.50 6.53 -26.10
CA ILE A 132 11.38 6.95 -24.69
C ILE A 132 10.07 6.44 -24.07
N LEU A 133 8.95 6.52 -24.80
CA LEU A 133 7.68 6.01 -24.31
C LEU A 133 7.72 4.49 -24.07
N LEU A 134 8.25 3.73 -25.04
CA LEU A 134 8.38 2.27 -24.92
C LEU A 134 9.33 1.86 -23.80
N TYR A 135 10.41 2.62 -23.55
CA TYR A 135 11.32 2.38 -22.44
C TYR A 135 10.62 2.38 -21.08
N TYR A 136 9.82 3.42 -20.80
CA TYR A 136 9.06 3.47 -19.55
C TYR A 136 7.88 2.50 -19.53
N ASP A 137 7.23 2.24 -20.68
CA ASP A 137 6.17 1.23 -20.76
C ASP A 137 6.69 -0.18 -20.49
N GLY A 138 7.89 -0.51 -20.98
CA GLY A 138 8.54 -1.80 -20.72
C GLY A 138 8.89 -1.98 -19.25
N LYS A 139 9.46 -0.95 -18.62
CA LYS A 139 9.74 -0.92 -17.17
C LYS A 139 8.45 -1.10 -16.36
N LYS A 140 7.39 -0.39 -16.73
CA LYS A 140 6.07 -0.50 -16.11
C LYS A 140 5.48 -1.90 -16.28
N ALA A 141 5.61 -2.50 -17.47
CA ALA A 141 5.15 -3.87 -17.72
C ALA A 141 5.87 -4.89 -16.82
N LEU A 142 7.18 -4.74 -16.65
CA LEU A 142 7.97 -5.60 -15.77
C LEU A 142 7.53 -5.47 -14.30
N THR A 143 7.36 -4.25 -13.78
CA THR A 143 6.90 -4.05 -12.39
C THR A 143 5.46 -4.48 -12.19
N SER A 144 4.57 -4.25 -13.16
CA SER A 144 3.18 -4.69 -13.09
C SER A 144 3.09 -6.21 -13.09
N THR A 145 3.91 -6.89 -13.88
CA THR A 145 4.03 -8.35 -13.86
C THR A 145 4.43 -8.84 -12.48
N LEU A 146 5.47 -8.25 -11.89
CA LEU A 146 5.91 -8.62 -10.55
C LEU A 146 4.79 -8.37 -9.52
N ARG A 147 4.12 -7.21 -9.58
CA ARG A 147 2.99 -6.88 -8.72
C ARG A 147 1.87 -7.93 -8.79
N MET A 148 1.49 -8.37 -10.00
CA MET A 148 0.50 -9.43 -10.21
C MET A 148 0.94 -10.76 -9.60
N LEU A 149 2.21 -11.16 -9.77
CA LEU A 149 2.76 -12.37 -9.16
C LEU A 149 2.70 -12.30 -7.63
N ILE A 150 3.04 -11.16 -7.03
CA ILE A 150 2.98 -10.97 -5.57
C ILE A 150 1.52 -10.98 -5.08
N GLN A 151 0.60 -10.34 -5.82
CA GLN A 151 -0.83 -10.37 -5.50
C GLN A 151 -1.40 -11.80 -5.53
N ALA A 152 -0.91 -12.64 -6.44
CA ALA A 152 -1.31 -14.04 -6.61
C ALA A 152 -0.58 -15.02 -5.69
N ARG A 153 0.25 -14.54 -4.74
CA ARG A 153 0.80 -15.42 -3.71
C ARG A 153 -0.31 -16.00 -2.86
N MET A 154 -0.10 -17.23 -2.40
CA MET A 154 -0.90 -17.81 -1.32
C MET A 154 -0.59 -17.05 -0.03
N GLY A 155 -1.61 -16.67 0.72
CA GLY A 155 -1.42 -15.77 1.86
C GLY A 155 -2.63 -15.62 2.77
N HIS A 156 -2.54 -14.63 3.66
CA HIS A 156 -3.47 -14.45 4.77
C HIS A 156 -4.69 -13.60 4.43
N SER A 157 -4.50 -12.54 3.65
CA SER A 157 -5.50 -11.48 3.52
C SER A 157 -6.55 -11.81 2.47
N TRP A 158 -6.17 -12.50 1.39
CA TRP A 158 -7.09 -12.91 0.33
C TRP A 158 -6.64 -14.16 -0.41
N ASN A 159 -7.58 -14.71 -1.18
CA ASN A 159 -7.33 -15.80 -2.11
C ASN A 159 -7.73 -15.36 -3.52
N ILE A 160 -6.92 -15.74 -4.50
CA ILE A 160 -7.26 -15.60 -5.91
C ILE A 160 -7.90 -16.90 -6.40
N ASP A 161 -8.94 -16.79 -7.21
CA ASP A 161 -9.59 -17.91 -7.87
C ASP A 161 -8.73 -18.42 -9.04
N ALA A 162 -7.69 -19.18 -8.71
CA ALA A 162 -6.79 -19.82 -9.68
C ALA A 162 -6.28 -21.18 -9.14
N PRO A 163 -5.77 -22.07 -10.02
CA PRO A 163 -5.33 -23.40 -9.59
C PRO A 163 -4.25 -23.35 -8.50
N ILE A 164 -4.43 -24.11 -7.42
CA ILE A 164 -3.52 -24.13 -6.26
C ILE A 164 -2.07 -24.46 -6.67
N ALA A 165 -1.88 -25.35 -7.65
CA ALA A 165 -0.55 -25.69 -8.15
C ALA A 165 0.18 -24.46 -8.74
N LEU A 166 -0.53 -23.61 -9.47
CA LEU A 166 -0.02 -22.35 -10.01
C LEU A 166 0.30 -21.37 -8.88
N LEU A 167 -0.62 -21.14 -7.95
CA LEU A 167 -0.42 -20.23 -6.82
C LEU A 167 0.78 -20.64 -5.96
N ARG A 168 0.95 -21.95 -5.71
CA ARG A 168 2.10 -22.50 -5.00
C ARG A 168 3.40 -22.23 -5.76
N HIS A 169 3.43 -22.47 -7.07
CA HIS A 169 4.60 -22.20 -7.89
C HIS A 169 4.99 -20.72 -7.92
N ILE A 170 4.01 -19.82 -8.06
CA ILE A 170 4.21 -18.37 -7.96
C ILE A 170 4.81 -18.00 -6.59
N THR A 171 4.28 -18.58 -5.52
CA THR A 171 4.76 -18.34 -4.15
C THR A 171 6.21 -18.80 -3.98
N GLU A 172 6.56 -20.00 -4.44
CA GLU A 172 7.93 -20.53 -4.41
C GLU A 172 8.90 -19.71 -5.28
N TYR A 173 8.48 -19.31 -6.48
CA TYR A 173 9.27 -18.49 -7.39
C TYR A 173 9.59 -17.13 -6.77
N THR A 174 8.59 -16.47 -6.21
CA THR A 174 8.74 -15.15 -5.59
C THR A 174 9.48 -15.21 -4.25
N ASN A 175 9.38 -16.31 -3.50
CA ASN A 175 10.25 -16.56 -2.34
C ASN A 175 11.73 -16.60 -2.74
N LYS A 176 12.08 -17.32 -3.81
CA LYS A 176 13.46 -17.36 -4.32
C LYS A 176 13.96 -15.97 -4.75
N LEU A 177 13.11 -15.17 -5.40
CA LEU A 177 13.47 -13.79 -5.72
C LEU A 177 13.74 -12.96 -4.45
N GLN A 178 12.99 -13.19 -3.39
CA GLN A 178 13.19 -12.50 -2.12
C GLN A 178 14.44 -12.99 -1.37
N GLU A 179 14.76 -14.28 -1.41
CA GLU A 179 16.05 -14.81 -0.93
C GLU A 179 17.23 -14.11 -1.62
N ASP A 180 17.07 -13.76 -2.91
CA ASP A 180 18.02 -12.96 -3.70
C ASP A 180 17.87 -11.42 -3.49
N GLY A 181 17.16 -10.98 -2.44
CA GLY A 181 17.09 -9.58 -2.01
C GLY A 181 16.10 -8.68 -2.78
N LEU A 182 14.99 -9.23 -3.29
CA LEU A 182 14.00 -8.47 -4.06
C LEU A 182 13.45 -7.23 -3.32
N LEU A 183 12.93 -7.39 -2.10
CA LEU A 183 12.29 -6.30 -1.35
C LEU A 183 13.30 -5.19 -0.99
N ASP A 184 14.54 -5.58 -0.69
CA ASP A 184 15.64 -4.65 -0.41
C ASP A 184 15.98 -3.78 -1.62
N ARG A 185 15.96 -4.39 -2.81
CA ARG A 185 16.14 -3.71 -4.09
C ARG A 185 14.98 -2.76 -4.39
N ILE A 186 13.74 -3.17 -4.14
CA ILE A 186 12.54 -2.35 -4.33
C ILE A 186 12.60 -1.10 -3.43
N LEU A 187 12.96 -1.25 -2.16
CA LEU A 187 13.15 -0.11 -1.26
C LEU A 187 14.21 0.85 -1.77
N SER A 188 15.35 0.32 -2.19
CA SER A 188 16.45 1.11 -2.75
C SER A 188 16.06 1.84 -4.05
N LEU A 189 15.13 1.28 -4.84
CA LEU A 189 14.57 1.95 -6.01
C LEU A 189 13.62 3.08 -5.60
N LEU A 190 12.71 2.85 -4.63
CA LEU A 190 11.79 3.88 -4.13
C LEU A 190 12.52 5.08 -3.49
N GLU A 191 13.66 4.84 -2.85
CA GLU A 191 14.54 5.89 -2.30
C GLU A 191 15.20 6.72 -3.42
N LYS A 192 15.51 6.12 -4.57
CA LYS A 192 16.22 6.77 -5.69
C LYS A 192 15.30 7.41 -6.72
N MET A 193 14.11 6.85 -6.93
CA MET A 193 13.18 7.28 -7.97
C MET A 193 12.45 8.58 -7.56
N ASP A 194 12.89 9.68 -8.15
CA ASP A 194 12.40 11.03 -7.94
C ASP A 194 11.81 11.60 -9.24
N PRO A 195 10.48 11.82 -9.31
CA PRO A 195 9.82 12.33 -10.51
C PRO A 195 10.35 13.69 -10.97
N VAL A 196 10.83 14.54 -10.05
CA VAL A 196 11.35 15.86 -10.39
C VAL A 196 12.68 15.71 -11.12
N LYS A 197 13.61 14.95 -10.54
CA LYS A 197 14.92 14.68 -11.16
C LYS A 197 14.80 13.93 -12.48
N GLU A 198 13.86 12.99 -12.58
CA GLU A 198 13.61 12.27 -13.83
C GLU A 198 13.10 13.24 -14.92
N GLN A 199 12.20 14.15 -14.57
CA GLN A 199 11.69 15.13 -15.52
C GLN A 199 12.80 16.07 -15.99
N GLU A 200 13.67 16.53 -15.09
CA GLU A 200 14.83 17.37 -15.41
C GLU A 200 15.82 16.64 -16.35
N LEU A 201 16.08 15.34 -16.10
CA LEU A 201 16.90 14.51 -16.99
C LEU A 201 16.32 14.47 -18.40
N LEU A 202 15.01 14.25 -18.53
CA LEU A 202 14.34 14.15 -19.82
C LEU A 202 14.28 15.51 -20.54
N GLU A 203 14.04 16.61 -19.82
CA GLU A 203 14.05 17.97 -20.38
C GLU A 203 15.44 18.36 -20.89
N LYS A 204 16.49 18.09 -20.11
CA LYS A 204 17.88 18.38 -20.49
C LYS A 204 18.29 17.69 -21.79
N ASN A 205 17.82 16.46 -22.00
CA ASN A 205 18.13 15.66 -23.18
C ASN A 205 17.10 15.80 -24.31
N ARG A 206 16.15 16.75 -24.21
CA ARG A 206 15.07 16.96 -25.20
C ARG A 206 14.27 15.67 -25.50
N ALA A 207 14.14 14.82 -24.50
CA ALA A 207 13.48 13.51 -24.57
C ALA A 207 11.97 13.60 -24.28
N LEU A 208 11.41 14.81 -24.15
CA LEU A 208 9.99 15.06 -23.98
C LEU A 208 9.40 15.75 -25.21
N GLY A 209 8.29 15.21 -25.72
CA GLY A 209 7.48 15.83 -26.75
C GLY A 209 6.47 16.84 -26.21
N GLY A 210 5.33 16.97 -26.91
CA GLY A 210 4.22 17.81 -26.46
C GLY A 210 3.60 17.36 -25.13
N SER A 211 2.67 18.16 -24.60
CA SER A 211 2.03 17.95 -23.30
C SER A 211 1.46 16.53 -23.09
N LYS A 212 0.88 15.94 -24.14
CA LYS A 212 0.38 14.55 -24.10
C LYS A 212 1.50 13.53 -23.87
N HIS A 213 2.62 13.64 -24.60
CA HIS A 213 3.75 12.73 -24.45
C HIS A 213 4.40 12.86 -23.08
N ARG A 214 4.64 14.11 -22.64
CA ARG A 214 5.12 14.40 -21.28
C ARG A 214 4.25 13.77 -20.20
N TYR A 215 2.93 13.92 -20.30
CA TYR A 215 2.00 13.30 -19.37
C TYR A 215 2.10 11.77 -19.39
N MET A 216 2.13 11.14 -20.57
CA MET A 216 2.22 9.68 -20.67
C MET A 216 3.51 9.13 -20.07
N VAL A 217 4.67 9.74 -20.36
CA VAL A 217 5.97 9.32 -19.82
C VAL A 217 5.99 9.47 -18.30
N MET A 218 5.61 10.64 -17.78
CA MET A 218 5.61 10.86 -16.33
C MET A 218 4.57 10.01 -15.60
N LYS A 219 3.45 9.69 -16.26
CA LYS A 219 2.48 8.73 -15.74
C LYS A 219 3.09 7.34 -15.62
N LEU A 220 3.72 6.80 -16.67
CA LEU A 220 4.37 5.47 -16.63
C LEU A 220 5.44 5.40 -15.54
N TYR A 221 6.25 6.46 -15.40
CA TYR A 221 7.25 6.56 -14.34
C TYR A 221 6.62 6.50 -12.94
N ASN A 222 5.58 7.31 -12.70
CA ASN A 222 4.88 7.32 -11.40
C ASN A 222 4.10 6.02 -11.14
N ASP A 223 3.50 5.43 -12.16
CA ASP A 223 2.80 4.15 -12.07
C ASP A 223 3.79 2.99 -11.79
N THR A 224 5.05 3.12 -12.23
CA THR A 224 6.13 2.18 -11.88
C THR A 224 6.49 2.33 -10.40
N ARG A 225 6.63 3.56 -9.90
CA ARG A 225 6.83 3.82 -8.46
C ARG A 225 5.67 3.29 -7.61
N GLN A 226 4.44 3.43 -8.10
CA GLN A 226 3.27 2.86 -7.44
C GLN A 226 3.34 1.33 -7.38
N ASP A 227 3.66 0.65 -8.49
CA ASP A 227 3.78 -0.82 -8.48
C ASP A 227 4.82 -1.30 -7.46
N LEU A 228 5.96 -0.61 -7.36
CA LEU A 228 7.02 -0.93 -6.42
C LEU A 228 6.53 -0.82 -4.96
N ALA A 229 5.79 0.23 -4.64
CA ALA A 229 5.19 0.39 -3.31
C ALA A 229 4.06 -0.63 -3.04
N ASP A 230 3.23 -0.91 -4.05
CA ASP A 230 2.18 -1.91 -3.96
C ASP A 230 2.77 -3.31 -3.74
N ILE A 231 3.91 -3.65 -4.35
CA ILE A 231 4.59 -4.93 -4.11
C ILE A 231 4.95 -5.08 -2.62
N LEU A 232 5.47 -4.04 -1.97
CA LEU A 232 5.78 -4.07 -0.53
C LEU A 232 4.51 -4.30 0.31
N TYR A 233 3.42 -3.61 -0.06
CA TYR A 233 2.13 -3.75 0.62
C TYR A 233 1.57 -5.16 0.43
N LEU A 234 1.45 -5.62 -0.82
CA LEU A 234 0.91 -6.93 -1.17
C LEU A 234 1.71 -8.04 -0.51
N TRP A 235 3.04 -7.91 -0.49
CA TRP A 235 3.90 -8.84 0.23
C TRP A 235 3.54 -8.85 1.71
N SER A 236 3.48 -7.69 2.38
CA SER A 236 3.18 -7.60 3.82
C SER A 236 1.78 -8.10 4.20
N ALA A 237 0.82 -7.98 3.29
CA ALA A 237 -0.57 -8.39 3.53
C ALA A 237 -0.78 -9.90 3.29
N GLN A 238 -0.10 -10.47 2.29
CA GLN A 238 -0.18 -11.91 2.00
C GLN A 238 0.85 -12.74 2.77
N SER A 239 1.94 -12.14 3.21
CA SER A 239 3.06 -12.84 3.83
C SER A 239 3.73 -11.93 4.87
N SER A 240 4.46 -12.53 5.81
CA SER A 240 5.19 -11.74 6.79
C SER A 240 6.43 -11.10 6.16
N LEU A 241 6.67 -9.82 6.44
CA LEU A 241 7.91 -9.15 6.02
C LEU A 241 9.08 -9.61 6.90
N PRO A 242 10.30 -9.77 6.33
CA PRO A 242 11.51 -9.88 7.14
C PRO A 242 11.69 -8.62 7.99
N ASN A 243 12.18 -8.76 9.23
CA ASN A 243 12.35 -7.63 10.14
C ASN A 243 13.27 -6.55 9.57
N SER A 244 14.35 -6.93 8.87
CA SER A 244 15.24 -5.98 8.19
C SER A 244 14.52 -5.05 7.20
N ILE A 245 13.55 -5.59 6.45
CA ILE A 245 12.72 -4.83 5.51
C ILE A 245 11.75 -3.92 6.25
N LEU A 246 11.12 -4.41 7.33
CA LEU A 246 10.25 -3.59 8.18
C LEU A 246 10.99 -2.38 8.78
N PHE A 247 12.19 -2.58 9.33
CA PHE A 247 13.00 -1.49 9.89
C PHE A 247 13.47 -0.49 8.84
N ARG A 248 13.78 -0.93 7.61
CA ARG A 248 14.05 -0.02 6.49
C ARG A 248 12.81 0.79 6.08
N LEU A 249 11.64 0.15 5.98
CA LEU A 249 10.36 0.85 5.71
C LEU A 249 10.07 1.93 6.77
N LEU A 250 10.29 1.62 8.05
CA LEU A 250 10.13 2.60 9.13
C LEU A 250 11.08 3.78 8.98
N THR A 251 12.34 3.51 8.61
CA THR A 251 13.34 4.56 8.38
C THR A 251 12.98 5.42 7.17
N LEU A 252 12.42 4.82 6.12
CA LEU A 252 11.89 5.56 4.97
C LEU A 252 10.74 6.48 5.40
N LEU A 253 9.74 5.97 6.12
CA LEU A 253 8.61 6.78 6.61
C LEU A 253 9.04 7.85 7.62
N GLN A 254 10.07 7.60 8.42
CA GLN A 254 10.62 8.56 9.38
C GLN A 254 11.10 9.85 8.71
N THR A 255 11.65 9.74 7.50
CA THR A 255 12.18 10.86 6.70
C THR A 255 11.16 11.47 5.74
N LYS A 256 9.94 10.94 5.68
CA LYS A 256 8.89 11.46 4.79
C LYS A 256 8.21 12.68 5.41
N GLN A 257 8.34 13.80 4.70
CA GLN A 257 7.50 14.96 4.91
C GLN A 257 6.14 14.72 4.26
N ILE A 258 5.08 15.07 4.99
CA ILE A 258 3.72 15.06 4.45
C ILE A 258 3.43 16.49 4.00
N GLU A 259 3.40 16.67 2.68
CA GLU A 259 3.25 17.98 2.03
C GLU A 259 1.99 18.72 2.46
N PRO A 260 1.98 20.07 2.44
CA PRO A 260 0.77 20.86 2.73
C PRO A 260 -0.42 20.50 1.84
N GLU A 261 -0.18 20.09 0.59
CA GLU A 261 -1.22 19.65 -0.34
C GLU A 261 -1.98 18.40 0.15
N ALA A 262 -1.36 17.61 1.05
CA ALA A 262 -2.00 16.47 1.68
C ALA A 262 -3.15 16.88 2.61
N TYR A 263 -3.22 18.16 3.04
CA TYR A 263 -4.39 18.67 3.77
C TYR A 263 -5.62 18.78 2.87
N GLU A 264 -5.50 18.76 1.54
CA GLU A 264 -6.66 18.75 0.64
C GLU A 264 -6.93 17.34 0.10
N ASN A 265 -5.89 16.67 -0.40
CA ASN A 265 -6.01 15.42 -1.15
C ASN A 265 -5.60 14.17 -0.36
N GLY A 266 -5.09 14.33 0.86
CA GLY A 266 -4.50 13.27 1.66
C GLY A 266 -3.08 12.91 1.22
N VAL A 267 -2.50 11.91 1.90
CA VAL A 267 -1.17 11.38 1.59
C VAL A 267 -1.13 10.86 0.14
N ASP A 268 -0.03 11.02 -0.58
CA ASP A 268 0.09 10.48 -1.94
C ASP A 268 -0.01 8.94 -1.96
N LYS A 269 -0.36 8.37 -3.11
CA LYS A 269 -0.65 6.92 -3.22
C LYS A 269 0.56 6.02 -2.95
N VAL A 270 1.77 6.48 -3.28
CA VAL A 270 3.01 5.70 -3.07
C VAL A 270 3.30 5.66 -1.58
N THR A 271 3.25 6.82 -0.90
CA THR A 271 3.44 6.89 0.55
C THR A 271 2.34 6.12 1.29
N LEU A 272 1.08 6.20 0.84
CA LEU A 272 0.00 5.40 1.42
C LEU A 272 0.28 3.90 1.34
N ALA A 273 0.74 3.38 0.20
CA ALA A 273 1.09 1.96 0.07
C ALA A 273 2.25 1.55 1.00
N ILE A 274 3.25 2.42 1.19
CA ILE A 274 4.34 2.20 2.16
C ILE A 274 3.81 2.19 3.60
N ILE A 275 2.91 3.12 3.96
CA ILE A 275 2.23 3.14 5.26
C ILE A 275 1.48 1.82 5.45
N MET A 276 0.69 1.40 4.46
CA MET A 276 -0.06 0.14 4.51
C MET A 276 0.85 -1.08 4.61
N SER A 277 2.06 -1.02 4.06
CA SER A 277 3.07 -2.09 4.18
C SER A 277 3.51 -2.28 5.64
N VAL A 278 3.85 -1.18 6.33
CA VAL A 278 4.23 -1.21 7.76
C VAL A 278 3.04 -1.64 8.62
N LEU A 279 1.86 -1.09 8.35
CA LEU A 279 0.64 -1.36 9.10
C LEU A 279 0.20 -2.82 9.02
N ASN A 280 0.35 -3.48 7.85
CA ASN A 280 0.07 -4.91 7.70
C ASN A 280 1.17 -5.80 8.30
N ALA A 281 2.44 -5.37 8.25
CA ALA A 281 3.55 -6.12 8.85
C ALA A 281 3.45 -6.27 10.37
N ILE A 282 2.77 -5.33 11.04
CA ILE A 282 2.49 -5.37 12.48
C ILE A 282 1.06 -5.81 12.78
N ASN A 283 0.30 -6.26 11.78
CA ASN A 283 -1.10 -6.63 11.97
C ASN A 283 -1.24 -8.09 12.41
N PHE A 284 -1.82 -8.28 13.59
CA PHE A 284 -2.11 -9.61 14.15
C PHE A 284 -3.62 -9.89 14.25
N SER A 285 -4.47 -9.10 13.58
CA SER A 285 -5.93 -9.23 13.70
C SER A 285 -6.51 -10.53 13.13
N SER A 286 -5.79 -11.22 12.24
CA SER A 286 -6.21 -12.51 11.61
C SER A 286 -6.24 -13.69 12.58
N LEU A 287 -5.81 -13.49 13.82
CA LEU A 287 -5.84 -14.46 14.90
C LEU A 287 -7.20 -15.09 15.20
N HIS A 288 -8.25 -14.27 15.13
CA HIS A 288 -9.58 -14.70 15.56
C HIS A 288 -10.38 -15.35 14.42
N SER A 289 -9.86 -15.35 13.19
CA SER A 289 -10.55 -15.83 11.99
C SER A 289 -10.04 -17.16 11.45
N HIS A 290 -8.86 -17.63 11.87
CA HIS A 290 -8.26 -18.89 11.39
C HIS A 290 -8.17 -19.93 12.51
N GLU A 291 -8.52 -21.18 12.20
CA GLU A 291 -8.40 -22.33 13.11
C GLU A 291 -6.95 -22.53 13.61
N ASN A 292 -5.95 -22.09 12.83
CA ASN A 292 -4.51 -22.16 13.16
C ASN A 292 -3.88 -20.77 13.41
N GLY A 293 -4.64 -19.78 13.90
CA GLY A 293 -4.16 -18.41 14.09
C GLY A 293 -2.92 -18.30 14.99
N GLU A 294 -2.82 -19.14 16.03
CA GLU A 294 -1.69 -19.16 16.97
C GLU A 294 -0.37 -19.61 16.30
N GLU A 295 -0.40 -20.66 15.48
CA GLU A 295 0.77 -21.13 14.73
C GLU A 295 1.26 -20.05 13.75
N LEU A 296 0.32 -19.34 13.13
CA LEU A 296 0.59 -18.28 12.18
C LEU A 296 1.32 -17.09 12.84
N ILE A 297 0.89 -16.62 14.03
CA ILE A 297 1.67 -15.61 14.77
C ILE A 297 3.06 -16.12 15.08
N ASN A 298 3.16 -17.33 15.66
CA ASN A 298 4.43 -17.83 16.15
C ASN A 298 5.45 -17.98 15.00
N SER A 299 4.99 -18.03 13.75
CA SER A 299 5.81 -18.00 12.54
C SER A 299 6.18 -16.59 12.03
N MET A 300 5.50 -15.54 12.50
CA MET A 300 5.76 -14.16 12.06
C MET A 300 7.13 -13.68 12.58
N PRO A 301 8.02 -13.14 11.71
CA PRO A 301 9.38 -12.75 12.09
C PRO A 301 9.44 -11.80 13.28
N LEU A 302 8.50 -10.86 13.41
CA LEU A 302 8.48 -9.88 14.51
C LEU A 302 8.31 -10.53 15.89
N ILE A 303 7.67 -11.71 15.94
CA ILE A 303 7.40 -12.48 17.17
C ILE A 303 8.39 -13.65 17.31
N ALA A 304 8.68 -14.35 16.21
CA ALA A 304 9.57 -15.50 16.18
C ALA A 304 11.04 -15.13 16.46
N GLU A 305 11.51 -13.97 15.97
CA GLU A 305 12.89 -13.53 16.17
C GLU A 305 13.06 -12.88 17.55
N ARG A 306 14.03 -13.41 18.32
CA ARG A 306 14.28 -12.95 19.69
C ARG A 306 14.66 -11.47 19.71
N GLY A 307 13.84 -10.67 20.39
CA GLY A 307 14.10 -9.25 20.63
C GLY A 307 13.60 -8.30 19.54
N ALA A 308 13.12 -8.80 18.39
CA ALA A 308 12.66 -7.95 17.30
C ALA A 308 11.48 -7.03 17.68
N HIS A 309 10.47 -7.58 18.37
CA HIS A 309 9.35 -6.78 18.91
C HIS A 309 9.83 -5.62 19.82
N TYR A 310 10.81 -5.90 20.68
CA TYR A 310 11.30 -4.94 21.66
C TYR A 310 12.15 -3.87 20.97
N GLU A 311 12.94 -4.25 19.96
CA GLU A 311 13.65 -3.29 19.12
C GLU A 311 12.68 -2.35 18.39
N LEU A 312 11.58 -2.88 17.87
CA LEU A 312 10.51 -2.08 17.26
C LEU A 312 9.87 -1.13 18.29
N TYR A 313 9.50 -1.66 19.46
CA TYR A 313 8.97 -0.86 20.56
C TYR A 313 9.92 0.28 20.95
N GLN A 314 11.21 0.00 21.12
CA GLN A 314 12.22 1.00 21.45
C GLN A 314 12.37 2.05 20.34
N LYS A 315 12.36 1.64 19.06
CA LYS A 315 12.40 2.57 17.93
C LYS A 315 11.20 3.52 17.91
N LEU A 316 10.03 3.06 18.35
CA LEU A 316 8.79 3.85 18.37
C LEU A 316 8.63 4.73 19.63
N ILE A 317 9.23 4.37 20.76
CA ILE A 317 9.14 5.16 22.01
C ILE A 317 10.33 6.11 22.21
N SER A 318 11.47 5.83 21.58
CA SER A 318 12.69 6.62 21.78
C SER A 318 12.51 8.09 21.39
N MET A 319 12.69 8.97 22.36
CA MET A 319 12.67 10.43 22.17
C MET A 319 13.86 10.94 21.33
N ASN A 320 14.91 10.12 21.16
CA ASN A 320 16.09 10.47 20.37
C ASN A 320 15.87 10.31 18.86
N ILE A 321 14.74 9.73 18.46
CA ILE A 321 14.41 9.46 17.07
C ILE A 321 13.40 10.52 16.60
N ASN A 322 13.88 11.48 15.81
CA ASN A 322 13.01 12.50 15.24
C ASN A 322 12.29 11.97 14.00
N TRP A 323 10.98 12.19 13.92
CA TRP A 323 10.15 11.89 12.76
C TRP A 323 9.74 13.20 12.10
N GLU A 324 9.94 13.31 10.78
CA GLU A 324 9.51 14.48 10.01
C GLU A 324 8.00 14.72 10.13
N CYS A 325 7.22 13.64 10.22
CA CYS A 325 5.78 13.69 10.50
C CYS A 325 5.45 12.97 11.82
N ALA A 326 5.40 13.71 12.92
CA ALA A 326 4.99 13.18 14.23
C ALA A 326 3.61 12.50 14.18
N ARG A 327 2.67 13.04 13.40
CA ARG A 327 1.32 12.48 13.23
C ARG A 327 1.30 11.10 12.57
N LEU A 328 2.16 10.86 11.59
CA LEU A 328 2.38 9.55 10.99
C LEU A 328 3.04 8.59 11.99
N HIS A 329 4.01 9.05 12.75
CA HIS A 329 4.61 8.25 13.83
C HIS A 329 3.53 7.79 14.83
N GLY A 330 2.62 8.70 15.21
CA GLY A 330 1.48 8.39 16.07
C GLY A 330 0.55 7.32 15.51
N LEU A 331 0.32 7.27 14.19
CA LEU A 331 -0.46 6.20 13.55
C LEU A 331 0.22 4.83 13.73
N ILE A 332 1.53 4.75 13.52
CA ILE A 332 2.28 3.49 13.64
C ILE A 332 2.33 3.03 15.10
N GLN A 333 2.56 3.96 16.04
CA GLN A 333 2.49 3.69 17.48
C GLN A 333 1.11 3.16 17.88
N PHE A 334 0.03 3.79 17.39
CA PHE A 334 -1.34 3.36 17.64
C PHE A 334 -1.60 1.95 17.12
N ALA A 335 -1.23 1.69 15.87
CA ALA A 335 -1.41 0.37 15.26
C ALA A 335 -0.65 -0.72 16.02
N PHE A 336 0.59 -0.43 16.44
CA PHE A 336 1.39 -1.39 17.20
C PHE A 336 0.85 -1.60 18.63
N ALA A 337 0.33 -0.56 19.29
CA ALA A 337 -0.33 -0.69 20.59
C ALA A 337 -1.53 -1.65 20.52
N VAL A 338 -2.40 -1.48 19.52
CA VAL A 338 -3.55 -2.36 19.30
C VAL A 338 -3.09 -3.79 19.01
N ALA A 339 -2.08 -3.94 18.14
CA ALA A 339 -1.51 -5.23 17.78
C ALA A 339 -0.96 -6.02 19.00
N LEU A 340 -0.23 -5.34 19.89
CA LEU A 340 0.28 -5.93 21.13
C LEU A 340 -0.87 -6.37 22.07
N THR A 341 -1.93 -5.57 22.18
CA THR A 341 -3.11 -5.96 22.96
C THR A 341 -3.84 -7.15 22.36
N THR A 342 -3.89 -7.28 21.02
CA THR A 342 -4.44 -8.48 20.36
C THR A 342 -3.63 -9.73 20.72
N ILE A 343 -2.29 -9.66 20.68
CA ILE A 343 -1.42 -10.77 21.09
C ILE A 343 -1.65 -11.14 22.57
N LYS A 344 -1.72 -10.14 23.45
CA LYS A 344 -1.97 -10.31 24.89
C LYS A 344 -3.27 -11.07 25.19
N GLY A 345 -4.30 -10.88 24.36
CA GLY A 345 -5.60 -11.55 24.50
C GLY A 345 -5.64 -12.99 24.00
N THR A 346 -4.58 -13.47 23.34
CA THR A 346 -4.55 -14.79 22.68
C THR A 346 -3.88 -15.82 23.58
N ALA A 347 -4.56 -16.93 23.86
CA ALA A 347 -4.00 -18.05 24.61
C ALA A 347 -2.87 -18.72 23.79
N GLY A 348 -1.90 -19.36 24.44
CA GLY A 348 -0.90 -20.20 23.74
C GLY A 348 0.27 -19.49 23.05
N VAL A 349 0.23 -18.17 22.84
CA VAL A 349 1.41 -17.41 22.38
C VAL A 349 2.43 -17.33 23.51
N GLN A 350 3.73 -17.59 23.23
CA GLN A 350 4.82 -17.31 24.16
C GLN A 350 4.70 -15.85 24.59
N VAL A 351 4.24 -15.61 25.83
CA VAL A 351 3.92 -14.26 26.31
C VAL A 351 5.21 -13.44 26.24
N LEU A 352 5.24 -12.45 25.34
CA LEU A 352 6.36 -11.53 25.31
C LEU A 352 6.39 -10.80 26.67
N PRO A 353 7.57 -10.70 27.30
CA PRO A 353 7.67 -10.06 28.61
C PRO A 353 7.27 -8.58 28.49
N ASN A 354 6.57 -8.04 29.48
CA ASN A 354 6.21 -6.62 29.60
C ASN A 354 5.18 -6.03 28.61
N ILE A 355 4.53 -6.83 27.74
CA ILE A 355 3.52 -6.35 26.77
C ILE A 355 2.53 -5.34 27.38
N ALA A 356 2.00 -5.62 28.58
CA ALA A 356 0.98 -4.81 29.24
C ALA A 356 1.43 -3.40 29.64
N THR A 357 2.74 -3.15 29.72
CA THR A 357 3.29 -1.80 29.95
C THR A 357 3.68 -1.12 28.64
N GLU A 358 3.98 -1.92 27.61
CA GLU A 358 4.40 -1.45 26.30
C GLU A 358 3.20 -0.94 25.48
N ASP A 359 2.07 -1.68 25.47
CA ASP A 359 0.84 -1.28 24.78
C ASP A 359 0.28 0.05 25.32
N GLU A 360 0.22 0.21 26.65
CA GLU A 360 -0.21 1.46 27.28
C GLU A 360 0.70 2.65 26.94
N ARG A 361 2.03 2.47 26.98
CA ARG A 361 2.99 3.54 26.65
C ARG A 361 2.95 3.94 25.18
N LEU A 362 2.83 2.96 24.27
CA LEU A 362 2.65 3.22 22.85
C LEU A 362 1.36 3.98 22.59
N MET A 363 0.28 3.62 23.28
CA MET A 363 -1.00 4.32 23.14
C MET A 363 -0.89 5.78 23.60
N GLU A 364 -0.28 6.08 24.75
CA GLU A 364 -0.08 7.46 25.21
C GLU A 364 0.83 8.26 24.27
N ALA A 365 1.88 7.63 23.74
CA ALA A 365 2.75 8.26 22.73
C ALA A 365 1.97 8.56 21.45
N ALA A 366 1.12 7.64 21.00
CA ALA A 366 0.28 7.81 19.81
C ALA A 366 -0.72 8.96 19.96
N LEU A 367 -1.32 9.11 21.14
CA LEU A 367 -2.20 10.23 21.47
C LEU A 367 -1.40 11.54 21.48
N THR A 368 -0.25 11.58 22.14
CA THR A 368 0.64 12.76 22.14
C THR A 368 0.99 13.19 20.71
N ASN A 369 1.23 12.21 19.83
CA ASN A 369 1.50 12.40 18.42
C ASN A 369 0.25 12.59 17.55
N LYS A 370 -0.96 12.70 18.13
CA LYS A 370 -2.21 13.03 17.45
C LYS A 370 -2.61 12.04 16.34
N CYS A 371 -2.55 10.73 16.64
CA CYS A 371 -2.88 9.67 15.68
C CYS A 371 -4.29 9.79 15.06
N PHE A 372 -5.32 10.10 15.87
CA PHE A 372 -6.69 10.29 15.36
C PHE A 372 -6.82 11.52 14.46
N HIS A 373 -6.11 12.61 14.77
CA HIS A 373 -6.04 13.80 13.91
C HIS A 373 -5.42 13.47 12.56
N PHE A 374 -4.34 12.69 12.55
CA PHE A 374 -3.73 12.23 11.31
C PHE A 374 -4.73 11.47 10.44
N MET A 375 -5.45 10.51 11.04
CA MET A 375 -6.39 9.68 10.30
C MET A 375 -7.55 10.50 9.72
N ALA A 376 -8.20 11.33 10.55
CA ALA A 376 -9.37 12.09 10.15
C ALA A 376 -9.05 13.24 9.17
N GLU A 377 -7.94 13.95 9.39
CA GLU A 377 -7.64 15.19 8.63
C GLU A 377 -6.73 14.98 7.44
N ILE A 378 -5.95 13.91 7.40
CA ILE A 378 -4.91 13.71 6.38
C ILE A 378 -5.11 12.36 5.69
N LEU A 379 -4.98 11.26 6.43
CA LEU A 379 -4.94 9.92 5.83
C LEU A 379 -6.21 9.58 5.03
N PHE A 380 -7.38 9.69 5.67
CA PHE A 380 -8.66 9.34 5.04
C PHE A 380 -9.17 10.39 4.03
N LYS A 381 -8.41 11.46 3.76
CA LYS A 381 -8.68 12.31 2.58
C LYS A 381 -8.26 11.63 1.28
N ASN A 382 -7.30 10.70 1.33
CA ASN A 382 -6.92 9.93 0.16
C ASN A 382 -8.05 8.96 -0.23
N LYS A 383 -8.64 9.20 -1.40
CA LYS A 383 -9.77 8.41 -1.91
C LYS A 383 -9.43 6.94 -2.14
N THR A 384 -8.18 6.58 -2.40
CA THR A 384 -7.74 5.20 -2.63
C THR A 384 -8.21 4.27 -1.50
N ILE A 385 -8.25 4.75 -0.26
CA ILE A 385 -8.70 3.95 0.91
C ILE A 385 -10.12 3.43 0.74
N TYR A 386 -11.02 4.16 0.07
CA TYR A 386 -12.41 3.73 -0.14
C TYR A 386 -12.57 2.76 -1.33
N TYR A 387 -11.63 2.74 -2.27
CA TYR A 387 -11.69 1.90 -3.47
C TYR A 387 -10.83 0.63 -3.37
N GLU A 388 -9.90 0.58 -2.41
CA GLU A 388 -9.10 -0.60 -2.10
C GLU A 388 -9.71 -1.35 -0.91
N GLU A 389 -10.39 -2.47 -1.17
CA GLU A 389 -11.16 -3.23 -0.17
C GLU A 389 -10.33 -3.54 1.10
N PHE A 390 -9.12 -4.03 0.92
CA PHE A 390 -8.26 -4.44 2.03
C PHE A 390 -7.69 -3.27 2.82
N TYR A 391 -7.59 -2.07 2.23
CA TYR A 391 -7.25 -0.86 2.98
C TYR A 391 -8.43 -0.47 3.89
N LEU A 392 -9.63 -0.43 3.33
CA LEU A 392 -10.84 -0.10 4.08
C LEU A 392 -11.09 -1.09 5.22
N ARG A 393 -10.98 -2.40 4.94
CA ARG A 393 -11.10 -3.47 5.94
C ARG A 393 -10.02 -3.38 7.02
N TYR A 394 -8.77 -3.07 6.66
CA TYR A 394 -7.70 -2.89 7.64
C TYR A 394 -8.06 -1.81 8.66
N PHE A 395 -8.43 -0.61 8.20
CA PHE A 395 -8.75 0.49 9.10
C PHE A 395 -10.05 0.25 9.88
N HIS A 396 -11.03 -0.42 9.27
CA HIS A 396 -12.21 -0.90 10.00
C HIS A 396 -11.81 -1.80 11.17
N SER A 397 -10.97 -2.82 10.91
CA SER A 397 -10.49 -3.74 11.92
C SER A 397 -9.69 -3.01 12.99
N LEU A 398 -8.73 -2.18 12.62
CA LEU A 398 -7.89 -1.43 13.56
C LEU A 398 -8.72 -0.58 14.54
N ILE A 399 -9.69 0.21 14.04
CA ILE A 399 -10.53 1.06 14.89
C ILE A 399 -11.46 0.22 15.76
N SER A 400 -12.06 -0.82 15.19
CA SER A 400 -12.98 -1.68 15.95
C SER A 400 -12.27 -2.53 16.99
N ASP A 401 -11.03 -2.96 16.72
CA ASP A 401 -10.18 -3.66 17.69
C ASP A 401 -9.72 -2.72 18.80
N PHE A 402 -9.37 -1.46 18.51
CA PHE A 402 -9.14 -0.47 19.55
C PHE A 402 -10.35 -0.32 20.48
N ILE A 403 -11.56 -0.17 19.92
CA ILE A 403 -12.79 -0.01 20.71
C ILE A 403 -13.10 -1.27 21.54
N LEU A 404 -12.89 -2.45 20.97
CA LEU A 404 -13.17 -3.73 21.61
C LEU A 404 -12.15 -4.08 22.70
N LEU A 405 -10.86 -3.96 22.38
CA LEU A 405 -9.76 -4.48 23.20
C LEU A 405 -9.27 -3.46 24.25
N MET A 406 -9.47 -2.16 24.02
CA MET A 406 -9.07 -1.09 24.94
C MET A 406 -10.27 -0.26 25.47
N PRO A 407 -11.34 -0.86 25.99
CA PRO A 407 -12.56 -0.14 26.37
C PRO A 407 -12.36 0.86 27.52
N LEU A 408 -11.37 0.60 28.40
CA LEU A 408 -11.00 1.53 29.47
C LEU A 408 -10.35 2.79 28.91
N LYS A 409 -9.50 2.67 27.88
CA LYS A 409 -8.88 3.82 27.22
C LYS A 409 -9.92 4.66 26.48
N VAL A 410 -10.90 4.02 25.82
CA VAL A 410 -12.02 4.73 25.19
C VAL A 410 -12.84 5.52 26.21
N LYS A 411 -13.14 4.93 27.38
CA LYS A 411 -13.83 5.64 28.48
C LYS A 411 -13.01 6.78 29.06
N ASP A 412 -11.72 6.58 29.26
CA ASP A 412 -10.77 7.60 29.71
C ASP A 412 -10.77 8.81 28.75
N LEU A 413 -10.62 8.57 27.45
CA LEU A 413 -10.71 9.62 26.42
C LEU A 413 -12.06 10.38 26.47
N ARG A 414 -13.18 9.68 26.67
CA ARG A 414 -14.50 10.32 26.81
C ARG A 414 -14.58 11.20 28.06
N SER A 415 -14.02 10.75 29.19
CA SER A 415 -14.00 11.51 30.45
C SER A 415 -13.14 12.76 30.38
N ARG A 416 -11.98 12.70 29.70
CA ARG A 416 -11.10 13.87 29.48
C ARG A 416 -11.79 15.01 28.72
N VAL A 417 -12.77 14.70 27.86
CA VAL A 417 -13.58 15.74 27.22
C VAL A 417 -14.50 16.44 28.21
N ASP A 418 -15.14 15.71 29.12
CA ASP A 418 -15.98 16.33 30.15
C ASP A 418 -15.16 17.25 31.06
N GLU A 419 -13.95 16.83 31.41
CA GLU A 419 -12.99 17.65 32.15
C GLU A 419 -12.59 18.91 31.37
N SER A 420 -12.25 18.75 30.08
CA SER A 420 -11.91 19.88 29.21
C SER A 420 -13.07 20.86 29.04
N MET A 421 -14.31 20.37 28.94
CA MET A 421 -15.51 21.22 28.84
C MET A 421 -15.83 21.96 30.13
N ARG A 422 -15.66 21.31 31.29
CA ARG A 422 -15.76 21.99 32.60
C ARG A 422 -14.71 23.08 32.74
N LEU A 423 -13.49 22.82 32.27
CA LEU A 423 -12.42 23.81 32.25
C LEU A 423 -12.78 25.01 31.37
N ILE A 424 -13.24 24.78 30.13
CA ILE A 424 -13.71 25.84 29.24
C ILE A 424 -14.79 26.69 29.91
N GLN A 425 -15.77 26.05 30.55
CA GLN A 425 -16.86 26.74 31.22
C GLN A 425 -16.38 27.60 32.40
N ALA A 426 -15.42 27.10 33.19
CA ALA A 426 -14.82 27.86 34.29
C ALA A 426 -14.10 29.11 33.79
N TYR A 427 -13.27 28.99 32.74
CA TYR A 427 -12.58 30.13 32.12
C TYR A 427 -13.57 31.16 31.56
N GLN A 428 -14.63 30.71 30.90
CA GLN A 428 -15.67 31.60 30.37
C GLN A 428 -16.42 32.35 31.48
N GLN A 429 -16.67 31.71 32.63
CA GLN A 429 -17.28 32.38 33.79
C GLN A 429 -16.39 33.47 34.38
N GLU A 430 -15.07 33.29 34.32
CA GLU A 430 -14.09 34.29 34.72
C GLU A 430 -13.83 35.35 33.63
N GLY A 431 -14.44 35.23 32.46
CA GLY A 431 -14.23 36.13 31.32
C GLY A 431 -12.86 35.99 30.65
N ILE A 432 -12.19 34.84 30.84
CA ILE A 432 -10.86 34.54 30.32
C ILE A 432 -10.99 33.55 29.16
N GLU A 433 -10.14 33.69 28.13
CA GLU A 433 -10.08 32.71 27.06
C GLU A 433 -9.51 31.36 27.56
N PRO A 434 -10.13 30.22 27.20
CA PRO A 434 -9.66 28.91 27.61
C PRO A 434 -8.33 28.55 26.92
N PRO A 435 -7.55 27.61 27.51
CA PRO A 435 -6.31 27.14 26.90
C PRO A 435 -6.52 26.55 25.50
N LEU A 436 -5.57 26.77 24.58
CA LEU A 436 -5.63 26.23 23.21
C LEU A 436 -5.29 24.73 23.12
N ASN A 437 -4.62 24.17 24.13
CA ASN A 437 -4.10 22.81 24.13
C ASN A 437 -4.96 21.82 24.93
N LEU A 438 -6.29 21.91 24.79
CA LEU A 438 -7.20 20.98 25.45
C LEU A 438 -7.21 19.61 24.74
N ASP A 439 -7.50 18.56 25.50
CA ASP A 439 -7.62 17.21 24.97
C ASP A 439 -8.87 17.10 24.09
N ASN A 440 -8.67 16.79 22.81
CA ASN A 440 -9.75 16.57 21.85
C ASN A 440 -9.61 15.20 21.14
N HIS A 441 -8.89 14.25 21.71
CA HIS A 441 -8.65 12.96 21.07
C HIS A 441 -9.94 12.16 20.85
N PHE A 442 -10.89 12.21 21.80
CA PHE A 442 -12.17 11.54 21.64
C PHE A 442 -13.05 12.15 20.54
N GLU A 443 -13.01 13.48 20.39
CA GLU A 443 -13.63 14.17 19.25
C GLU A 443 -13.05 13.64 17.93
N TYR A 444 -11.71 13.58 17.82
CA TYR A 444 -11.06 13.10 16.61
C TYR A 444 -11.24 11.60 16.38
N LEU A 445 -11.43 10.79 17.42
CA LEU A 445 -11.84 9.39 17.27
C LEU A 445 -13.21 9.29 16.57
N MET A 446 -14.19 10.10 16.99
CA MET A 446 -15.50 10.16 16.31
C MET A 446 -15.37 10.68 14.88
N LEU A 447 -14.54 11.70 14.63
CA LEU A 447 -14.29 12.20 13.28
C LEU A 447 -13.55 11.18 12.40
N THR A 448 -12.68 10.36 13.00
CA THR A 448 -11.98 9.26 12.32
C THR A 448 -13.00 8.21 11.83
N VAL A 449 -13.94 7.80 12.69
CA VAL A 449 -15.08 6.94 12.31
C VAL A 449 -15.93 7.63 11.25
N ALA A 450 -16.28 8.90 11.46
CA ALA A 450 -17.08 9.68 10.52
C ALA A 450 -16.48 9.71 9.11
N LYS A 451 -15.16 9.87 9.06
CA LYS A 451 -14.43 9.98 7.81
C LYS A 451 -14.25 8.62 7.14
N LEU A 452 -13.91 7.56 7.87
CA LEU A 452 -13.71 6.22 7.30
C LEU A 452 -14.98 5.68 6.63
N TYR A 453 -16.16 5.92 7.21
CA TYR A 453 -17.44 5.40 6.69
C TYR A 453 -18.23 6.42 5.87
N LYS A 454 -17.61 7.53 5.47
CA LYS A 454 -18.28 8.60 4.72
C LYS A 454 -18.88 8.09 3.40
N GLU A 455 -18.18 7.18 2.74
CA GLU A 455 -18.51 6.64 1.41
C GLU A 455 -18.28 5.12 1.44
N ASP A 456 -19.13 4.34 0.77
CA ASP A 456 -18.98 2.88 0.63
C ASP A 456 -19.16 2.45 -0.84
N PRO A 457 -18.22 2.84 -1.74
CA PRO A 457 -18.35 2.54 -3.16
C PRO A 457 -18.26 1.03 -3.46
N LEU A 458 -17.61 0.27 -2.57
CA LEU A 458 -17.45 -1.18 -2.66
C LEU A 458 -18.64 -1.95 -2.05
N LYS A 459 -19.58 -1.27 -1.40
CA LYS A 459 -20.78 -1.86 -0.76
C LYS A 459 -20.41 -2.97 0.22
N LEU A 460 -19.36 -2.76 1.01
CA LEU A 460 -18.91 -3.73 2.00
C LEU A 460 -19.84 -3.78 3.23
N GLU A 461 -20.68 -2.75 3.41
CA GLU A 461 -21.65 -2.63 4.51
C GLU A 461 -21.02 -2.73 5.92
N LEU A 462 -19.72 -2.40 6.05
CA LEU A 462 -18.96 -2.49 7.32
C LEU A 462 -19.58 -1.68 8.46
N VAL A 463 -20.36 -0.65 8.13
CA VAL A 463 -21.12 0.17 9.11
C VAL A 463 -22.13 -0.66 9.91
N MET A 464 -22.60 -1.78 9.38
CA MET A 464 -23.55 -2.65 10.08
C MET A 464 -22.96 -3.26 11.35
N HIS A 465 -21.63 -3.33 11.49
CA HIS A 465 -20.99 -3.76 12.73
C HIS A 465 -21.21 -2.79 13.90
N TYR A 466 -21.61 -1.54 13.66
CA TYR A 466 -21.93 -0.56 14.70
C TYR A 466 -23.38 -0.64 15.18
N TRP A 467 -24.24 -1.41 14.51
CA TRP A 467 -25.67 -1.49 14.80
C TRP A 467 -26.06 -2.89 15.24
N CYS A 468 -26.95 -3.00 16.23
CA CYS A 468 -27.58 -4.27 16.59
C CYS A 468 -28.79 -4.53 15.69
N HIS A 469 -29.04 -5.77 15.27
CA HIS A 469 -30.27 -6.10 14.54
C HIS A 469 -31.44 -6.22 15.52
N ASP A 470 -32.59 -5.64 15.18
CA ASP A 470 -33.85 -5.93 15.89
C ASP A 470 -34.34 -7.32 15.47
N SER A 471 -34.13 -8.35 16.29
CA SER A 471 -35.00 -9.53 16.22
C SER A 471 -36.24 -9.25 17.06
N THR A 472 -37.39 -9.08 16.41
CA THR A 472 -38.64 -8.54 16.99
C THR A 472 -39.30 -9.37 18.11
N HIS A 473 -38.65 -10.38 18.70
CA HIS A 473 -39.28 -11.25 19.71
C HIS A 473 -38.35 -11.72 20.84
N THR A 474 -37.33 -10.96 21.24
CA THR A 474 -36.47 -11.35 22.38
C THR A 474 -36.10 -10.14 23.22
N SER A 475 -36.10 -10.29 24.55
CA SER A 475 -35.69 -9.24 25.50
C SER A 475 -34.28 -8.73 25.17
N ALA A 476 -34.10 -7.40 25.14
CA ALA A 476 -32.86 -6.72 24.71
C ALA A 476 -31.59 -7.25 25.40
N SER A 477 -31.67 -7.64 26.68
CA SER A 477 -30.56 -8.21 27.45
C SER A 477 -30.14 -9.62 26.99
N THR A 478 -31.06 -10.43 26.47
CA THR A 478 -30.80 -11.81 26.03
C THR A 478 -30.26 -11.85 24.60
N TYR A 479 -30.63 -10.86 23.76
CA TYR A 479 -30.17 -10.73 22.38
C TYR A 479 -28.73 -10.22 22.29
N ILE A 480 -28.35 -9.25 23.12
CA ILE A 480 -26.98 -8.71 23.17
C ILE A 480 -25.94 -9.80 23.49
N ASN A 481 -26.31 -10.83 24.26
CA ASN A 481 -25.42 -11.94 24.60
C ASN A 481 -25.19 -12.93 23.44
N ARG A 482 -25.96 -12.85 22.34
CA ARG A 482 -25.80 -13.70 21.14
C ARG A 482 -25.07 -13.00 20.00
N LEU A 483 -24.87 -11.68 20.09
CA LEU A 483 -24.15 -10.92 19.08
C LEU A 483 -22.64 -11.13 19.22
N PRO A 484 -21.86 -11.04 18.12
CA PRO A 484 -20.41 -11.00 18.20
C PRO A 484 -19.93 -9.91 19.15
N SER A 485 -18.92 -10.22 19.98
CA SER A 485 -18.36 -9.30 20.98
C SER A 485 -17.97 -7.93 20.38
N ARG A 486 -17.41 -7.93 19.17
CA ARG A 486 -17.07 -6.73 18.40
C ARG A 486 -18.29 -5.84 18.16
N GLN A 487 -19.41 -6.40 17.68
CA GLN A 487 -20.63 -5.64 17.40
C GLN A 487 -21.22 -5.02 18.67
N VAL A 488 -21.21 -5.77 19.78
CA VAL A 488 -21.64 -5.25 21.09
C VAL A 488 -20.77 -4.09 21.56
N ALA A 489 -19.45 -4.19 21.41
CA ALA A 489 -18.51 -3.13 21.81
C ALA A 489 -18.70 -1.87 20.96
N LEU A 490 -18.83 -2.02 19.64
CA LEU A 490 -19.07 -0.92 18.73
C LEU A 490 -20.40 -0.20 18.99
N PHE A 491 -21.48 -0.95 19.21
CA PHE A 491 -22.76 -0.36 19.57
C PHE A 491 -22.72 0.37 20.93
N LYS A 492 -22.02 -0.20 21.92
CA LYS A 492 -21.77 0.48 23.21
C LYS A 492 -20.96 1.77 23.03
N PHE A 493 -20.00 1.80 22.10
CA PHE A 493 -19.25 3.01 21.76
C PHE A 493 -20.16 4.09 21.17
N VAL A 494 -21.06 3.75 20.25
CA VAL A 494 -22.06 4.69 19.69
C VAL A 494 -22.94 5.29 20.80
N ARG A 495 -23.35 4.47 21.78
CA ARG A 495 -24.11 4.92 22.96
C ARG A 495 -23.30 5.83 23.87
N LEU A 496 -22.09 5.41 24.24
CA LEU A 496 -21.18 6.18 25.10
C LEU A 496 -20.87 7.55 24.50
N ALA A 497 -20.66 7.61 23.19
CA ALA A 497 -20.40 8.84 22.47
C ALA A 497 -21.61 9.79 22.48
N GLY A 498 -22.83 9.28 22.58
CA GLY A 498 -24.09 10.05 22.62
C GLY A 498 -24.59 10.41 24.02
N GLU A 499 -24.04 9.81 25.07
CA GLU A 499 -24.49 9.98 26.44
C GLU A 499 -24.02 11.33 27.01
N ILE A 500 -24.97 12.14 27.49
CA ILE A 500 -24.75 13.48 28.08
C ILE A 500 -23.80 14.31 27.19
N LEU A 501 -24.24 14.56 25.96
CA LEU A 501 -23.40 15.11 24.89
C LEU A 501 -22.99 16.57 25.16
N PRO A 502 -21.71 16.88 25.43
CA PRO A 502 -21.24 18.25 25.57
C PRO A 502 -21.30 19.01 24.25
N ALA A 503 -21.38 20.33 24.30
CA ALA A 503 -21.52 21.17 23.09
C ALA A 503 -20.40 20.92 22.06
N GLY A 504 -19.15 20.73 22.50
CA GLY A 504 -18.04 20.44 21.59
C GLY A 504 -18.12 19.07 20.90
N LEU A 505 -18.82 18.09 21.48
CA LEU A 505 -19.01 16.78 20.86
C LEU A 505 -20.25 16.68 19.98
N PHE A 506 -21.13 17.69 20.00
CA PHE A 506 -22.38 17.65 19.23
C PHE A 506 -22.16 17.48 17.73
N VAL A 507 -21.32 18.31 17.13
CA VAL A 507 -21.04 18.23 15.68
C VAL A 507 -20.27 16.95 15.31
N PRO A 508 -19.18 16.57 16.00
CA PRO A 508 -18.49 15.31 15.74
C PRO A 508 -19.40 14.08 15.85
N TYR A 509 -20.26 14.03 16.86
CA TYR A 509 -21.20 12.93 17.06
C TYR A 509 -22.20 12.80 15.92
N LEU A 510 -22.81 13.91 15.49
CA LEU A 510 -23.75 13.90 14.37
C LEU A 510 -23.08 13.50 13.06
N LYS A 511 -21.84 13.95 12.81
CA LYS A 511 -21.05 13.51 11.63
C LYS A 511 -20.81 12.01 11.66
N MET A 512 -20.48 11.46 12.83
CA MET A 512 -20.28 10.02 13.02
C MET A 512 -21.58 9.23 12.79
N ILE A 513 -22.70 9.64 13.38
CA ILE A 513 -23.99 8.97 13.16
C ILE A 513 -24.40 9.03 11.68
N ALA A 514 -24.22 10.17 11.03
CA ALA A 514 -24.54 10.34 9.61
C ALA A 514 -23.72 9.39 8.72
N SER A 515 -22.42 9.21 8.97
CA SER A 515 -21.60 8.27 8.20
C SER A 515 -21.96 6.81 8.49
N LEU A 516 -22.34 6.50 9.74
CA LEU A 516 -22.79 5.16 10.11
C LEU A 516 -24.19 4.84 9.57
N ALA A 517 -24.89 5.80 8.96
CA ALA A 517 -26.18 5.63 8.31
C ALA A 517 -26.07 5.56 6.76
N SER A 518 -24.92 5.13 6.23
CA SER A 518 -24.61 5.16 4.79
C SER A 518 -25.27 4.07 3.93
N SER A 519 -25.94 3.10 4.53
CA SER A 519 -26.74 2.07 3.81
C SER A 519 -28.22 2.12 4.21
N PRO A 520 -29.17 1.61 3.40
CA PRO A 520 -30.60 1.61 3.74
C PRO A 520 -30.90 0.93 5.08
N GLN A 521 -30.21 -0.17 5.38
CA GLN A 521 -30.38 -0.89 6.64
C GLN A 521 -29.79 -0.09 7.82
N ALA A 522 -28.58 0.44 7.65
CA ALA A 522 -27.91 1.22 8.68
C ALA A 522 -28.68 2.51 9.00
N ALA A 523 -29.24 3.17 7.98
CA ALA A 523 -30.10 4.34 8.13
C ALA A 523 -31.37 4.02 8.95
N ARG A 524 -31.99 2.86 8.73
CA ARG A 524 -33.13 2.41 9.55
C ARG A 524 -32.72 2.20 11.01
N GLN A 525 -31.56 1.59 11.27
CA GLN A 525 -31.06 1.40 12.63
C GLN A 525 -30.75 2.73 13.31
N ALA A 526 -30.08 3.65 12.62
CA ALA A 526 -29.81 4.99 13.14
C ALA A 526 -31.10 5.76 13.45
N PHE A 527 -32.12 5.67 12.58
CA PHE A 527 -33.43 6.28 12.83
C PHE A 527 -34.11 5.71 14.07
N ASN A 528 -34.12 4.37 14.21
CA ASN A 528 -34.69 3.71 15.39
C ASN A 528 -33.95 4.09 16.68
N PHE A 529 -32.62 4.16 16.61
CA PHE A 529 -31.74 4.52 17.72
C PHE A 529 -31.99 5.94 18.22
N LEU A 530 -32.21 6.91 17.33
CA LEU A 530 -32.46 8.32 17.70
C LEU A 530 -33.91 8.60 18.12
N LYS A 531 -34.82 7.62 17.98
CA LYS A 531 -36.22 7.79 18.38
C LYS A 531 -36.30 7.95 19.92
N PRO A 532 -37.19 8.80 20.47
CA PRO A 532 -37.31 9.03 21.92
C PRO A 532 -37.55 7.79 22.80
N ASN A 533 -37.91 6.64 22.20
CA ASN A 533 -38.14 5.34 22.85
C ASN A 533 -37.22 4.22 22.31
N GLY A 534 -36.17 4.53 21.54
CA GLY A 534 -35.20 3.55 21.07
C GLY A 534 -34.27 3.15 22.22
N LYS A 535 -34.51 2.00 22.85
CA LYS A 535 -33.64 1.41 23.88
C LYS A 535 -32.83 0.25 23.35
#